data_AF-A0A6A6RNH3-F1
#
_entry.id   AF-A0A6A6RNH3-F1
#
_cell.length_a   1.000
_cell.length_b   1.000
_cell.length_c   1.000
_cell.angle_alpha   90.00
_cell.angle_beta   90.00
_cell.angle_gamma   90.00
#
_symmetry.space_group_name_H-M   'P 1'
#
loop_
_entity.id
_entity.type
_entity.pdbx_description
1 polymer ?
#
loop_
_entity_poly.entity_id
_entity_poly.type
_entity_poly.pdbx_seq_one_letter_code
_entity_poly.pdbx_strand_id
1 'polypeptide(L)'
;MYDDADHINAEAGKLADEGKDVILVAHSYGGVPTSQSIKGVSKAEREKVGKKGGVVRVAYMAALVPELGGSAASLMAGGENMTYVAPDEDGWLYHVDMKITAPIVFSSLSPEDALERCKEFSTHSGASFANELTNAGYLNVPASYLFSEKDQCVLPKVQQRGIDNIEKATGRKVDVTRIAADHCPEVSVPETVLDWWVHLIELGGKE
;
A
#
# COMPACT_ATOMS: atom_id res chain seq x y z
N MET A 1 -5.53 -0.48 11.66
CA MET A 1 -4.26 0.07 11.18
C MET A 1 -3.12 -0.29 12.12
N TYR A 2 -3.14 0.10 13.40
CA TYR A 2 -2.03 -0.23 14.31
C TYR A 2 -1.86 -1.75 14.50
N ASP A 3 -2.95 -2.49 14.72
CA ASP A 3 -2.88 -3.97 14.79
C ASP A 3 -2.33 -4.60 13.51
N ASP A 4 -2.74 -4.08 12.34
CA ASP A 4 -2.20 -4.52 11.04
C ASP A 4 -0.70 -4.23 10.95
N ALA A 5 -0.27 -3.04 11.38
CA ALA A 5 1.13 -2.62 11.37
C ALA A 5 1.98 -3.45 12.34
N ASP A 6 1.46 -3.77 13.53
CA ASP A 6 2.13 -4.63 14.51
C ASP A 6 2.28 -6.05 13.96
N HIS A 7 1.28 -6.57 13.25
CA HIS A 7 1.37 -7.86 12.59
C HIS A 7 2.44 -7.89 11.50
N ILE A 8 2.45 -6.87 10.62
CA ILE A 8 3.48 -6.73 9.56
C ILE A 8 4.87 -6.59 10.19
N ASN A 9 5.02 -5.77 11.24
CA ASN A 9 6.28 -5.57 11.94
C ASN A 9 6.80 -6.88 12.53
N ALA A 10 5.94 -7.63 13.21
CA ALA A 10 6.29 -8.91 13.82
C ALA A 10 6.76 -9.92 12.77
N GLU A 11 6.09 -10.02 11.62
CA GLU A 11 6.48 -10.94 10.57
C GLU A 11 7.79 -10.53 9.87
N ALA A 12 7.94 -9.23 9.55
CA ALA A 12 9.20 -8.70 9.04
C ALA A 12 10.36 -8.92 10.02
N GLY A 13 10.09 -8.77 11.32
CA GLY A 13 11.04 -9.02 12.40
C GLY A 13 11.51 -10.47 12.46
N LYS A 14 10.60 -11.44 12.34
CA LYS A 14 10.95 -12.87 12.28
C LYS A 14 11.86 -13.18 11.09
N LEU A 15 11.47 -12.75 9.89
CA LEU A 15 12.27 -12.95 8.68
C LEU A 15 13.65 -12.29 8.80
N ALA A 16 13.70 -11.10 9.40
CA ALA A 16 14.96 -10.39 9.64
C ALA A 16 15.83 -11.09 10.69
N ASP A 17 15.26 -11.71 11.71
CA ASP A 17 16.00 -12.50 12.71
C ASP A 17 16.61 -13.78 12.10
N GLU A 18 16.06 -14.29 10.99
CA GLU A 18 16.70 -15.31 10.14
C GLU A 18 17.83 -14.74 9.26
N GLY A 19 18.11 -13.44 9.34
CA GLY A 19 19.15 -12.76 8.57
C GLY A 19 18.74 -12.38 7.15
N LYS A 20 17.44 -12.42 6.81
CA LYS A 20 16.94 -12.09 5.48
C LYS A 20 16.85 -10.57 5.26
N ASP A 21 17.07 -10.17 4.01
CA ASP A 21 16.70 -8.86 3.51
C ASP A 21 15.24 -8.92 3.05
N VAL A 22 14.41 -8.01 3.55
CA VAL A 22 12.95 -8.04 3.37
C VAL A 22 12.50 -6.83 2.56
N ILE A 23 11.72 -7.07 1.50
CA ILE A 23 11.00 -6.03 0.76
C ILE A 23 9.52 -6.15 1.14
N LEU A 24 8.95 -5.06 1.65
CA LEU A 24 7.51 -5.01 1.94
C LEU A 24 6.78 -4.45 0.73
N VAL A 25 5.89 -5.24 0.13
CA VAL A 25 5.04 -4.81 -1.00
C VAL A 25 3.63 -4.61 -0.49
N ALA A 26 3.10 -3.40 -0.67
CA ALA A 26 1.81 -2.99 -0.13
C ALA A 26 0.87 -2.50 -1.22
N HIS A 27 -0.35 -3.03 -1.24
CA HIS A 27 -1.39 -2.65 -2.20
C HIS A 27 -2.49 -1.82 -1.53
N SER A 28 -2.99 -0.80 -2.23
CA SER A 28 -4.16 -0.02 -1.80
C SER A 28 -4.02 0.52 -0.37
N TYR A 29 -5.02 0.31 0.50
CA TYR A 29 -4.97 0.63 1.93
C TYR A 29 -3.70 0.13 2.63
N GLY A 30 -3.16 -1.03 2.21
CA GLY A 30 -2.00 -1.66 2.83
C GLY A 30 -0.75 -0.78 2.88
N GLY A 31 -0.67 0.27 2.04
CA GLY A 31 0.39 1.27 2.11
C GLY A 31 0.47 1.99 3.46
N VAL A 32 -0.66 2.21 4.14
CA VAL A 32 -0.72 2.90 5.44
C VAL A 32 -0.10 2.06 6.58
N PRO A 33 -0.61 0.85 6.89
CA PRO A 33 -0.02 0.03 7.95
C PRO A 33 1.40 -0.44 7.60
N THR A 34 1.74 -0.61 6.32
CA THR A 34 3.13 -0.93 5.93
C THR A 34 4.07 0.24 6.20
N SER A 35 3.65 1.48 5.93
CA SER A 35 4.43 2.66 6.31
C SER A 35 4.63 2.71 7.83
N GLN A 36 3.59 2.42 8.61
CA GLN A 36 3.65 2.40 10.07
C GLN A 36 4.61 1.31 10.60
N SER A 37 4.60 0.12 9.99
CA SER A 37 5.20 -1.09 10.54
C SER A 37 6.73 -1.16 10.50
N ILE A 38 7.44 -0.31 9.77
CA ILE A 38 8.89 -0.46 9.54
C ILE A 38 9.74 -0.05 10.77
N LYS A 39 9.15 0.61 11.77
CA LYS A 39 9.86 1.10 12.96
C LYS A 39 10.68 -0.02 13.64
N GLY A 40 11.99 0.19 13.78
CA GLY A 40 12.88 -0.72 14.48
C GLY A 40 13.18 -2.03 13.76
N VAL A 41 12.61 -2.26 12.56
CA VAL A 41 12.84 -3.48 11.76
C VAL A 41 13.53 -3.22 10.43
N SER A 42 13.85 -1.96 10.10
CA SER A 42 14.73 -1.67 8.97
C SER A 42 16.12 -2.27 9.19
N LYS A 43 16.78 -2.69 8.10
CA LYS A 43 18.14 -3.25 8.17
C LYS A 43 19.12 -2.25 8.80
N ALA A 44 19.01 -0.97 8.44
CA ALA A 44 19.85 0.09 9.00
C ALA A 44 19.65 0.30 10.52
N GLU A 45 18.43 0.17 11.04
CA GLU A 45 18.19 0.24 12.49
C GLU A 45 18.73 -1.00 13.21
N ARG A 46 18.54 -2.19 12.62
CA ARG A 46 18.98 -3.46 13.19
C ARG A 46 20.50 -3.60 13.24
N GLU A 47 21.21 -3.13 12.21
CA GLU A 47 22.67 -3.15 12.16
C GLU A 47 23.31 -2.30 13.28
N LYS A 48 22.67 -1.20 13.70
CA LYS A 48 23.13 -0.36 14.83
C LYS A 48 23.17 -1.10 16.16
N VAL A 49 22.40 -2.18 16.30
CA VAL A 49 22.37 -3.04 17.50
C VAL A 49 23.00 -4.40 17.26
N GLY A 50 23.80 -4.54 16.20
CA GLY A 50 24.55 -5.77 15.88
C GLY A 50 23.71 -6.91 15.33
N LYS A 51 22.46 -6.64 14.93
CA LYS A 51 21.60 -7.64 14.27
C LYS A 51 21.80 -7.61 12.75
N LYS A 52 21.66 -8.79 12.12
CA LYS A 52 21.63 -8.94 10.65
C LYS A 52 20.18 -8.93 10.14
N GLY A 53 20.03 -8.80 8.83
CA GLY A 53 18.74 -8.77 8.14
C GLY A 53 17.89 -7.55 8.49
N GLY A 54 16.77 -7.40 7.82
CA GLY A 54 15.83 -6.31 8.05
C GLY A 54 15.11 -5.87 6.79
N VAL A 55 14.15 -4.96 6.97
CA VAL A 55 13.48 -4.32 5.84
C VAL A 55 14.49 -3.45 5.10
N VAL A 56 14.66 -3.69 3.79
CA VAL A 56 15.59 -2.97 2.92
C VAL A 56 14.90 -2.03 1.95
N ARG A 57 13.61 -2.26 1.65
CA ARG A 57 12.80 -1.42 0.76
C ARG A 57 11.32 -1.56 1.11
N VAL A 58 10.58 -0.48 0.89
CA VAL A 58 9.12 -0.50 0.86
C VAL A 58 8.64 -0.21 -0.56
N ALA A 59 7.70 -1.00 -1.05
CA ALA A 59 7.17 -0.88 -2.40
C ALA A 59 5.65 -0.74 -2.33
N TYR A 60 5.13 0.28 -3.00
CA TYR A 60 3.73 0.64 -3.00
C TYR A 60 3.11 0.33 -4.35
N MET A 61 1.97 -0.35 -4.40
CA MET A 61 1.25 -0.70 -5.62
C MET A 61 -0.15 -0.12 -5.55
N ALA A 62 -0.47 0.86 -6.39
CA ALA A 62 -1.78 1.53 -6.37
C ALA A 62 -2.24 1.92 -4.93
N ALA A 63 -1.31 2.38 -4.08
CA ALA A 63 -1.47 2.40 -2.64
C ALA A 63 -1.61 3.80 -2.03
N LEU A 64 -2.20 3.86 -0.82
CA LEU A 64 -2.30 5.07 -0.03
C LEU A 64 -1.03 5.28 0.80
N VAL A 65 -0.40 6.45 0.66
CA VAL A 65 0.82 6.81 1.43
C VAL A 65 0.65 8.19 2.08
N PRO A 66 0.10 8.26 3.32
CA PRO A 66 -0.11 9.52 3.99
C PRO A 66 1.20 10.09 4.52
N GLU A 67 1.22 11.41 4.77
CA GLU A 67 2.28 12.03 5.56
C GLU A 67 2.14 11.69 7.05
N LEU A 68 3.19 11.95 7.85
CA LEU A 68 3.09 11.82 9.31
C LEU A 68 1.93 12.68 9.85
N GLY A 69 1.11 12.09 10.71
CA GLY A 69 -0.13 12.69 11.21
C GLY A 69 -1.32 12.59 10.25
N GLY A 70 -1.12 12.12 9.01
CA GLY A 70 -2.18 11.84 8.05
C GLY A 70 -2.77 10.43 8.21
N SER A 71 -3.88 10.16 7.53
CA SER A 71 -4.58 8.87 7.54
C SER A 71 -5.03 8.47 6.12
N ALA A 72 -5.55 7.24 5.96
CA ALA A 72 -6.12 6.83 4.68
C ALA A 72 -7.31 7.74 4.31
N ALA A 73 -8.17 8.06 5.28
CA ALA A 73 -9.30 8.94 5.09
C ALA A 73 -8.86 10.37 4.69
N SER A 74 -7.78 10.91 5.26
CA SER A 74 -7.32 12.27 4.93
C SER A 74 -6.76 12.39 3.51
N LEU A 75 -6.19 11.31 2.95
CA LEU A 75 -5.78 11.28 1.54
C LEU A 75 -6.96 11.23 0.58
N MET A 76 -8.04 10.56 1.01
CA MET A 76 -9.26 10.39 0.22
C MET A 76 -10.25 11.56 0.40
N ALA A 77 -10.07 12.39 1.43
CA ALA A 77 -10.84 13.61 1.67
C ALA A 77 -10.59 14.64 0.55
N GLY A 78 -11.40 14.57 -0.51
CA GLY A 78 -11.24 15.34 -1.75
C GLY A 78 -11.36 14.51 -3.04
N GLY A 79 -11.49 13.18 -2.92
CA GLY A 79 -12.07 12.33 -3.94
C GLY A 79 -13.57 12.55 -4.03
N GLU A 80 -14.14 12.47 -5.23
CA GLU A 80 -15.59 12.45 -5.39
C GLU A 80 -16.12 11.22 -4.66
N ASN A 81 -16.93 11.47 -3.61
CA ASN A 81 -17.88 10.56 -3.00
C ASN A 81 -17.54 9.06 -3.09
N MET A 82 -16.98 8.49 -2.01
CA MET A 82 -16.88 7.03 -1.79
C MET A 82 -18.28 6.43 -1.59
N THR A 83 -19.15 6.52 -2.60
CA THR A 83 -20.55 6.08 -2.56
C THR A 83 -20.73 4.57 -2.55
N TYR A 84 -19.64 3.83 -2.78
CA TYR A 84 -19.67 2.38 -2.90
C TYR A 84 -19.35 1.65 -1.58
N VAL A 85 -18.96 2.37 -0.53
CA VAL A 85 -18.71 1.82 0.82
C VAL A 85 -19.46 2.63 1.89
N ALA A 86 -20.00 1.94 2.89
CA ALA A 86 -20.70 2.56 4.01
C ALA A 86 -20.35 1.85 5.33
N PRO A 87 -20.40 2.56 6.47
CA PRO A 87 -20.27 1.93 7.79
C PRO A 87 -21.56 1.20 8.19
N ASP A 88 -21.42 0.07 8.87
CA ASP A 88 -22.50 -0.55 9.64
C ASP A 88 -22.62 0.06 11.06
N GLU A 89 -23.48 -0.53 11.90
CA GLU A 89 -23.75 -0.06 13.27
C GLU A 89 -22.51 -0.14 14.19
N ASP A 90 -21.58 -1.05 13.89
CA ASP A 90 -20.34 -1.27 14.65
C ASP A 90 -19.14 -0.53 14.03
N GLY A 91 -19.36 0.21 12.94
CA GLY A 91 -18.34 0.99 12.24
C GLY A 91 -17.46 0.18 11.29
N TRP A 92 -17.86 -1.03 10.90
CA TRP A 92 -17.24 -1.77 9.81
C TRP A 92 -17.72 -1.25 8.47
N LEU A 93 -16.78 -1.03 7.55
CA LEU A 93 -17.04 -0.62 6.19
C LEU A 93 -17.40 -1.83 5.34
N TYR A 94 -18.54 -1.78 4.68
CA TYR A 94 -18.98 -2.78 3.73
C TYR A 94 -19.28 -2.13 2.37
N HIS A 95 -19.21 -2.94 1.31
CA HIS A 95 -19.57 -2.52 -0.03
C HIS A 95 -21.10 -2.50 -0.19
N VAL A 96 -21.68 -1.33 -0.49
CA VAL A 96 -23.15 -1.16 -0.50
C VAL A 96 -23.84 -1.89 -1.65
N ASP A 97 -23.15 -1.98 -2.79
CA ASP A 97 -23.56 -2.76 -3.95
C ASP A 97 -22.30 -3.13 -4.75
N MET A 98 -22.11 -4.44 -4.98
CA MET A 98 -20.97 -4.93 -5.75
C MET A 98 -21.05 -4.50 -7.22
N LYS A 99 -22.22 -4.17 -7.76
CA LYS A 99 -22.36 -3.61 -9.12
C LYS A 99 -21.82 -2.19 -9.24
N ILE A 100 -21.78 -1.45 -8.13
CA ILE A 100 -21.15 -0.12 -8.06
C ILE A 100 -19.65 -0.27 -7.82
N THR A 101 -19.25 -1.22 -6.97
CA THR A 101 -17.83 -1.46 -6.62
C THR A 101 -17.01 -2.04 -7.78
N ALA A 102 -17.54 -3.06 -8.46
CA ALA A 102 -16.86 -3.81 -9.49
C ALA A 102 -16.22 -2.93 -10.59
N PRO A 103 -16.93 -1.97 -11.22
CA PRO A 103 -16.34 -1.12 -12.24
C PRO A 103 -15.31 -0.11 -11.71
N ILE A 104 -15.23 0.10 -10.39
CA ILE A 104 -14.24 0.99 -9.75
C ILE A 104 -12.94 0.24 -9.50
N VAL A 105 -13.03 -0.99 -8.97
CA VAL A 105 -11.86 -1.79 -8.58
C VAL A 105 -11.28 -2.59 -9.75
N PHE A 106 -12.15 -3.24 -10.54
CA PHE A 106 -11.76 -4.17 -11.60
C PHE A 106 -12.20 -3.68 -12.99
N SER A 107 -11.93 -2.39 -13.28
CA SER A 107 -12.37 -1.74 -14.52
C SER A 107 -11.81 -2.36 -15.81
N SER A 108 -10.75 -3.17 -15.71
CA SER A 108 -10.14 -3.86 -16.85
C SER A 108 -10.69 -5.28 -17.09
N LEU A 109 -11.55 -5.79 -16.20
CA LEU A 109 -12.22 -7.08 -16.36
C LEU A 109 -13.57 -6.95 -17.07
N SER A 110 -14.13 -8.07 -17.51
CA SER A 110 -15.54 -8.11 -17.92
C SER A 110 -16.45 -7.79 -16.72
N PRO A 111 -17.66 -7.23 -16.92
CA PRO A 111 -18.57 -6.95 -15.80
C PRO A 111 -18.92 -8.18 -14.96
N GLU A 112 -18.97 -9.37 -15.58
CA GLU A 112 -19.23 -10.63 -14.90
C GLU A 112 -18.05 -11.03 -14.01
N ASP A 113 -16.83 -11.04 -14.56
CA ASP A 113 -15.62 -11.38 -13.82
C ASP A 113 -15.37 -10.37 -12.69
N ALA A 114 -15.54 -9.07 -12.97
CA ALA A 114 -15.39 -8.01 -11.97
C ALA A 114 -16.35 -8.21 -10.79
N LEU A 115 -17.62 -8.57 -11.07
CA LEU A 115 -18.60 -8.86 -10.04
C LEU A 115 -18.26 -10.12 -9.25
N GLU A 116 -17.79 -11.18 -9.93
CA GLU A 116 -17.37 -12.41 -9.27
C GLU A 116 -16.21 -12.16 -8.30
N ARG A 117 -15.20 -11.39 -8.72
CA ARG A 117 -14.07 -11.03 -7.84
C ARG A 117 -14.49 -10.21 -6.64
N CYS A 118 -15.45 -9.29 -6.80
CA CYS A 118 -15.99 -8.53 -5.67
C CYS A 118 -16.72 -9.38 -4.63
N LYS A 119 -17.17 -10.61 -4.95
CA LYS A 119 -17.80 -11.51 -3.96
C LYS A 119 -16.80 -12.04 -2.93
N GLU A 120 -15.50 -11.99 -3.23
CA GLU A 120 -14.44 -12.38 -2.30
C GLU A 120 -14.17 -11.30 -1.24
N PHE A 121 -14.76 -10.10 -1.38
CA PHE A 121 -14.51 -8.98 -0.48
C PHE A 121 -15.18 -9.20 0.88
N SER A 122 -14.42 -8.90 1.93
CA SER A 122 -14.90 -8.85 3.31
C SER A 122 -15.15 -7.40 3.74
N THR A 123 -15.73 -7.23 4.94
CA THR A 123 -15.81 -5.92 5.60
C THR A 123 -14.44 -5.44 6.06
N HIS A 124 -14.26 -4.13 6.11
CA HIS A 124 -13.01 -3.48 6.55
C HIS A 124 -13.25 -2.69 7.83
N SER A 125 -12.31 -2.69 8.79
CA SER A 125 -12.44 -1.85 9.99
C SER A 125 -12.44 -0.35 9.63
N GLY A 126 -13.52 0.39 9.90
CA GLY A 126 -13.57 1.83 9.59
C GLY A 126 -12.57 2.66 10.41
N ALA A 127 -12.27 2.24 11.64
CA ALA A 127 -11.26 2.88 12.49
C ALA A 127 -9.87 2.86 11.82
N SER A 128 -9.57 1.83 11.04
CA SER A 128 -8.30 1.69 10.34
C SER A 128 -8.03 2.83 9.35
N PHE A 129 -9.10 3.34 8.72
CA PHE A 129 -9.01 4.46 7.78
C PHE A 129 -8.81 5.81 8.47
N ALA A 130 -9.29 5.94 9.71
CA ALA A 130 -9.19 7.16 10.50
C ALA A 130 -7.89 7.27 11.31
N ASN A 131 -7.24 6.13 11.63
CA ASN A 131 -6.00 6.13 12.42
C ASN A 131 -4.88 6.91 11.72
N GLU A 132 -4.18 7.73 12.49
CA GLU A 132 -3.07 8.54 11.99
C GLU A 132 -1.77 7.73 11.90
N LEU A 133 -1.00 8.03 10.86
CA LEU A 133 0.35 7.55 10.70
C LEU A 133 1.27 8.25 11.72
N THR A 134 1.72 7.52 12.73
CA THR A 134 2.63 8.03 13.77
C THR A 134 4.08 7.65 13.52
N ASN A 135 4.33 6.74 12.58
CA ASN A 135 5.64 6.38 12.08
C ASN A 135 5.63 6.29 10.55
N ALA A 136 6.56 6.98 9.90
CA ALA A 136 6.71 6.97 8.45
C ALA A 136 7.93 6.12 8.05
N GLY A 137 7.71 4.83 7.82
CA GLY A 137 8.73 3.85 7.48
C GLY A 137 9.53 4.16 6.22
N TYR A 138 8.92 4.85 5.26
CA TYR A 138 9.59 5.35 4.06
C TYR A 138 10.69 6.40 4.35
N LEU A 139 10.82 6.89 5.59
CA LEU A 139 11.98 7.69 6.03
C LEU A 139 13.23 6.83 6.26
N ASN A 140 13.08 5.54 6.51
CA ASN A 140 14.17 4.65 6.94
C ASN A 140 14.72 3.76 5.82
N VAL A 141 13.95 3.56 4.75
CA VAL A 141 14.30 2.69 3.62
C VAL A 141 13.95 3.38 2.29
N PRO A 142 14.63 3.06 1.17
CA PRO A 142 14.20 3.48 -0.16
C PRO A 142 12.76 3.03 -0.47
N ALA A 143 12.09 3.77 -1.34
CA ALA A 143 10.72 3.51 -1.76
C ALA A 143 10.61 3.27 -3.26
N SER A 144 9.82 2.25 -3.65
CA SER A 144 9.34 2.07 -5.02
C SER A 144 7.83 2.27 -5.09
N TYR A 145 7.33 2.60 -6.27
CA TYR A 145 5.90 2.77 -6.52
C TYR A 145 5.52 2.20 -7.90
N LEU A 146 4.59 1.24 -7.93
CA LEU A 146 3.88 0.81 -9.14
C LEU A 146 2.59 1.61 -9.27
N PHE A 147 2.59 2.53 -10.22
CA PHE A 147 1.52 3.49 -10.44
C PHE A 147 0.55 2.99 -11.51
N SER A 148 -0.72 2.85 -11.13
CA SER A 148 -1.80 2.44 -12.02
C SER A 148 -2.51 3.66 -12.62
N GLU A 149 -2.30 3.92 -13.91
CA GLU A 149 -2.79 5.13 -14.58
C GLU A 149 -4.31 5.18 -14.79
N LYS A 150 -4.99 4.03 -14.76
CA LYS A 150 -6.45 3.92 -14.95
C LYS A 150 -7.21 3.62 -13.68
N ASP A 151 -6.54 3.64 -12.52
CA ASP A 151 -7.15 3.37 -11.23
C ASP A 151 -8.33 4.32 -10.94
N GLN A 152 -9.51 3.76 -10.68
CA GLN A 152 -10.71 4.52 -10.30
C GLN A 152 -10.97 4.48 -8.78
N CYS A 153 -10.24 3.66 -8.03
CA CYS A 153 -10.34 3.51 -6.58
C CYS A 153 -9.35 4.46 -5.88
N VAL A 154 -8.04 4.26 -6.09
CA VAL A 154 -6.99 5.20 -5.65
C VAL A 154 -6.58 6.01 -6.86
N LEU A 155 -7.33 7.09 -7.10
CA LEU A 155 -7.17 7.90 -8.31
C LEU A 155 -5.71 8.31 -8.55
N PRO A 156 -5.25 8.45 -9.82
CA PRO A 156 -3.89 8.85 -10.16
C PRO A 156 -3.37 10.08 -9.41
N LYS A 157 -4.25 11.07 -9.14
CA LYS A 157 -3.93 12.25 -8.34
C LYS A 157 -3.56 11.92 -6.88
N VAL A 158 -4.21 10.92 -6.29
CA VAL A 158 -3.98 10.46 -4.91
C VAL A 158 -2.70 9.64 -4.84
N GLN A 159 -2.47 8.76 -5.82
CA GLN A 159 -1.21 8.02 -5.95
C GLN A 159 -0.02 8.98 -6.08
N GLN A 160 -0.16 10.01 -6.94
CA GLN A 160 0.89 11.02 -7.12
C GLN A 160 1.15 11.79 -5.83
N ARG A 161 0.10 12.18 -5.09
CA ARG A 161 0.25 12.80 -3.77
C ARG A 161 1.01 11.90 -2.79
N GLY A 162 0.78 10.59 -2.82
CA GLY A 162 1.55 9.63 -2.02
C GLY A 162 3.04 9.63 -2.36
N ILE A 163 3.38 9.63 -3.65
CA ILE A 163 4.76 9.76 -4.14
C ILE A 163 5.37 11.10 -3.66
N ASP A 164 4.65 12.21 -3.86
CA ASP A 164 5.11 13.55 -3.49
C ASP A 164 5.34 13.67 -1.96
N ASN A 165 4.48 13.04 -1.15
CA ASN A 165 4.66 12.98 0.30
C ASN A 165 5.98 12.30 0.69
N ILE A 166 6.31 11.17 0.05
CA ILE A 166 7.57 10.46 0.29
C ILE A 166 8.76 11.33 -0.11
N GLU A 167 8.74 11.90 -1.34
CA GLU A 167 9.85 12.71 -1.83
C GLU A 167 10.07 13.96 -0.98
N LYS A 168 8.98 14.64 -0.60
CA LYS A 168 9.03 15.82 0.27
C LYS A 168 9.59 15.48 1.66
N ALA A 169 9.18 14.36 2.25
CA ALA A 169 9.59 14.00 3.60
C ALA A 169 11.03 13.46 3.66
N THR A 170 11.49 12.80 2.60
CA THR A 170 12.81 12.14 2.56
C THR A 170 13.88 12.96 1.87
N GLY A 171 13.52 13.87 0.96
CA GLY A 171 14.44 14.49 0.01
C GLY A 171 14.99 13.55 -1.06
N ARG A 172 14.49 12.30 -1.14
CA ARG A 172 14.94 11.25 -2.07
C ARG A 172 13.90 11.05 -3.16
N LYS A 173 14.34 10.56 -4.31
CA LYS A 173 13.43 10.19 -5.41
C LYS A 173 12.82 8.81 -5.15
N VAL A 174 11.54 8.67 -5.48
CA VAL A 174 10.87 7.37 -5.48
C VAL A 174 11.17 6.66 -6.81
N ASP A 175 11.48 5.37 -6.77
CA ASP A 175 11.57 4.52 -7.95
C ASP A 175 10.15 4.24 -8.48
N VAL A 176 9.72 4.96 -9.52
CA VAL A 176 8.34 4.88 -10.02
C VAL A 176 8.28 4.12 -11.35
N THR A 177 7.50 3.04 -11.38
CA THR A 177 7.06 2.36 -12.60
C THR A 177 5.60 2.71 -12.87
N ARG A 178 5.27 3.20 -14.07
CA ARG A 178 3.90 3.56 -14.45
C ARG A 178 3.34 2.55 -15.44
N ILE A 179 2.11 2.10 -15.18
CA ILE A 179 1.43 1.08 -15.99
C ILE A 179 -0.01 1.51 -16.29
N ALA A 180 -0.48 1.17 -17.50
CA ALA A 180 -1.83 1.48 -17.96
C ALA A 180 -2.88 0.47 -17.44
N ALA A 181 -2.89 0.23 -16.13
CA ALA A 181 -3.71 -0.75 -15.42
C ALA A 181 -4.75 -0.11 -14.48
N ASP A 182 -5.72 -0.91 -14.03
CA ASP A 182 -6.74 -0.54 -13.05
C ASP A 182 -6.22 -0.64 -11.60
N HIS A 183 -7.12 -0.66 -10.61
CA HIS A 183 -6.74 -0.69 -9.20
C HIS A 183 -6.02 -1.99 -8.81
N CYS A 184 -6.28 -3.09 -9.53
CA CYS A 184 -5.76 -4.43 -9.24
C CYS A 184 -4.86 -4.92 -10.38
N PRO A 185 -3.67 -4.30 -10.59
CA PRO A 185 -2.75 -4.70 -11.66
C PRO A 185 -2.30 -6.15 -11.56
N GLU A 186 -2.29 -6.74 -10.36
CA GLU A 186 -2.01 -8.16 -10.12
C GLU A 186 -3.05 -9.09 -10.75
N VAL A 187 -4.23 -8.57 -11.07
CA VAL A 187 -5.29 -9.31 -11.77
C VAL A 187 -5.33 -8.93 -13.24
N SER A 188 -5.21 -7.65 -13.58
CA SER A 188 -5.37 -7.16 -14.96
C SER A 188 -4.12 -7.31 -15.83
N VAL A 189 -2.93 -7.21 -15.24
CA VAL A 189 -1.62 -7.29 -15.93
C VAL A 189 -0.58 -8.09 -15.10
N PRO A 190 -0.86 -9.36 -14.75
CA PRO A 190 -0.05 -10.13 -13.80
C PRO A 190 1.43 -10.25 -14.20
N GLU A 191 1.73 -10.44 -15.50
CA GLU A 191 3.11 -10.53 -15.99
C GLU A 191 3.90 -9.24 -15.74
N THR A 192 3.26 -8.07 -15.91
CA THR A 192 3.91 -6.78 -15.62
C THR A 192 4.17 -6.59 -14.12
N VAL A 193 3.30 -7.12 -13.26
CA VAL A 193 3.53 -7.10 -11.81
C VAL A 193 4.68 -8.05 -11.43
N LEU A 194 4.78 -9.22 -12.07
CA LEU A 194 5.90 -10.14 -11.88
C LEU A 194 7.24 -9.51 -12.30
N ASP A 195 7.28 -8.86 -13.47
CA ASP A 195 8.46 -8.11 -13.92
C ASP A 195 8.86 -7.03 -12.91
N TRP A 196 7.88 -6.32 -12.35
CA TRP A 196 8.13 -5.34 -11.31
C TRP A 196 8.67 -5.97 -10.02
N TRP A 197 8.18 -7.13 -9.60
CA TRP A 197 8.75 -7.86 -8.45
C TRP A 197 10.20 -8.28 -8.69
N VAL A 198 10.54 -8.74 -9.89
CA VAL A 198 11.94 -9.05 -10.26
C VAL A 198 12.80 -7.80 -10.16
N HIS A 199 12.35 -6.67 -10.72
CA HIS A 199 13.03 -5.37 -10.60
C HIS A 199 13.25 -4.95 -9.13
N LEU A 200 12.25 -5.11 -8.26
CA LEU A 200 12.38 -4.83 -6.83
C LEU A 200 13.48 -5.68 -6.16
N ILE A 201 13.57 -6.97 -6.51
CA ILE A 201 14.61 -7.88 -6.00
C ILE A 201 16.00 -7.46 -6.47
N GLU A 202 16.14 -7.05 -7.73
CA GLU A 202 17.41 -6.58 -8.30
C GLU A 202 17.88 -5.25 -7.67
N LEU A 203 16.93 -4.36 -7.37
CA LEU A 203 17.17 -3.13 -6.63
C LEU A 203 17.60 -3.41 -5.19
N GLY A 204 16.88 -4.28 -4.48
CA GLY A 204 17.08 -4.50 -3.06
C GLY A 204 17.01 -3.18 -2.27
N GLY A 205 18.01 -2.92 -1.42
CA GLY A 205 18.12 -1.70 -0.62
C GLY A 205 18.91 -0.54 -1.26
N LYS A 206 19.22 -0.60 -2.56
CA LYS A 206 19.85 0.53 -3.29
C LYS A 206 18.85 1.68 -3.37
N GLU A 207 19.31 2.92 -3.54
CA GLU A 207 18.44 4.06 -3.89
C GLU A 207 17.93 3.91 -5.32
#